data_AF-A0A4S3LTF4-F1
#
_entry.id   AF-A0A4S3LTF4-F1
#
_cell.length_a   1.000
_cell.length_b   1.000
_cell.length_c   1.000
_cell.angle_alpha   90.00
_cell.angle_beta   90.00
_cell.angle_gamma   90.00
#
_symmetry.space_group_name_H-M   'P 1'
#
loop_
_entity.id
_entity.type
_entity.pdbx_description
1 polymer ?
#
loop_
_entity_poly.entity_id
_entity_poly.type
_entity_poly.pdbx_seq_one_letter_code
_entity_poly.pdbx_strand_id
1 'polypeptide(L)'
;MKMENLRSILLKLQDSLGELEAILVEEVNQLRRIQINPVSLQIVSDSKSQLLATITHYDDLRKQQEKSLHLSAPYQQNARFASYWNNITRKVKNSNELNIKIYDLLELHMQKTDNLKKLVNNAGVTSSLYSQEGQSNTPPSGKVYNISV
;
A
#
# COMPACT_ATOMS: atom_id res chain seq x y z
N MET A 1 -5.63 -37.20 -16.46
CA MET A 1 -6.24 -36.23 -15.52
C MET A 1 -5.25 -35.35 -14.75
N LYS A 2 -4.03 -35.77 -14.38
CA LYS A 2 -3.11 -34.91 -13.58
C LYS A 2 -2.60 -33.65 -14.30
N MET A 3 -2.36 -33.71 -15.61
CA MET A 3 -1.93 -32.56 -16.43
C MET A 3 -3.01 -31.49 -16.63
N GLU A 4 -4.28 -31.90 -16.69
CA GLU A 4 -5.44 -30.99 -16.77
C GLU A 4 -5.57 -30.18 -15.47
N ASN A 5 -5.29 -30.79 -14.32
CA ASN A 5 -5.32 -30.09 -13.04
C ASN A 5 -4.22 -29.02 -12.92
N LEU A 6 -2.99 -29.30 -13.40
CA LEU A 6 -1.92 -28.30 -13.42
C LEU A 6 -2.27 -27.12 -14.33
N ARG A 7 -2.87 -27.41 -15.51
CA ARG A 7 -3.35 -26.36 -16.42
C ARG A 7 -4.41 -25.49 -15.75
N SER A 8 -5.38 -26.08 -15.09
CA SER A 8 -6.44 -25.34 -14.38
C SER A 8 -5.87 -24.48 -13.25
N ILE A 9 -4.88 -24.99 -12.49
CA ILE A 9 -4.21 -24.23 -11.44
C ILE A 9 -3.42 -23.04 -12.02
N LEU A 10 -2.67 -23.24 -13.10
CA LEU A 10 -1.95 -22.16 -13.76
C LEU A 10 -2.89 -21.09 -14.33
N LEU A 11 -4.04 -21.50 -14.86
CA LEU A 11 -5.05 -20.58 -15.39
C LEU A 11 -5.71 -19.77 -14.26
N LYS A 12 -6.08 -20.44 -13.16
CA LYS A 12 -6.60 -19.75 -11.96
C LYS A 12 -5.59 -18.79 -11.34
N LEU A 13 -4.31 -19.18 -11.26
CA LEU A 13 -3.24 -18.31 -10.79
C LEU A 13 -3.10 -17.08 -11.69
N GLN A 14 -3.15 -17.26 -13.01
CA GLN A 14 -3.08 -16.16 -13.97
C GLN A 14 -4.27 -15.21 -13.85
N ASP A 15 -5.49 -15.74 -13.68
CA ASP A 15 -6.71 -14.93 -13.51
C ASP A 15 -6.64 -14.12 -12.20
N SER A 16 -6.29 -14.76 -11.08
CA SER A 16 -6.13 -14.07 -9.79
C SER A 16 -5.03 -13.00 -9.82
N LEU A 17 -3.95 -13.22 -10.56
CA LEU A 17 -2.92 -12.19 -10.78
C LEU A 17 -3.43 -11.03 -11.66
N GLY A 18 -4.33 -11.30 -12.61
CA GLY A 18 -5.01 -10.26 -13.38
C GLY A 18 -5.91 -9.40 -12.52
N GLU A 19 -6.69 -10.01 -11.63
CA GLU A 19 -7.50 -9.30 -10.64
C GLU A 19 -6.61 -8.47 -9.69
N LEU A 20 -5.50 -9.03 -9.21
CA LEU A 20 -4.56 -8.30 -8.35
C LEU A 20 -3.98 -7.06 -9.05
N GLU A 21 -3.59 -7.19 -10.32
CA GLU A 21 -3.09 -6.07 -11.13
C GLU A 21 -4.13 -4.94 -11.24
N ALA A 22 -5.41 -5.28 -11.45
CA ALA A 22 -6.49 -4.29 -11.49
C ALA A 22 -6.69 -3.59 -10.13
N ILE A 23 -6.64 -4.33 -9.02
CA ILE A 23 -6.74 -3.77 -7.66
C ILE A 23 -5.57 -2.84 -7.36
N LEU A 24 -4.34 -3.22 -7.74
CA LEU A 24 -3.16 -2.37 -7.55
C LEU A 24 -3.23 -1.07 -8.36
N VAL A 25 -3.77 -1.12 -9.58
CA VAL A 25 -4.02 0.09 -10.38
C VAL A 25 -5.04 1.00 -9.70
N GLU A 26 -6.11 0.42 -9.14
CA GLU A 26 -7.10 1.18 -8.38
C GLU A 26 -6.48 1.79 -7.11
N GLU A 27 -5.63 1.05 -6.39
CA GLU A 27 -4.88 1.53 -5.22
C GLU A 27 -4.02 2.75 -5.57
N VAL A 28 -3.26 2.68 -6.67
CA VAL A 28 -2.48 3.82 -7.18
C VAL A 28 -3.38 5.01 -7.51
N ASN A 29 -4.52 4.78 -8.16
CA ASN A 29 -5.44 5.85 -8.52
C ASN A 29 -6.06 6.53 -7.29
N GLN A 30 -6.39 5.77 -6.24
CA GLN A 30 -6.89 6.33 -4.98
C GLN A 30 -5.80 7.16 -4.28
N LEU A 31 -4.56 6.69 -4.27
CA LEU A 31 -3.43 7.41 -3.66
C LEU A 31 -2.97 8.64 -4.47
N ARG A 32 -3.23 8.68 -5.77
CA ARG A 32 -2.97 9.87 -6.60
C ARG A 32 -3.94 11.02 -6.33
N ARG A 33 -5.08 10.78 -5.70
CA ARG A 33 -6.05 11.83 -5.39
C ARG A 33 -5.46 12.79 -4.36
N ILE A 34 -5.93 14.05 -4.42
CA ILE A 34 -5.50 15.12 -3.51
C ILE A 34 -5.88 14.78 -2.05
N GLN A 35 -7.01 14.08 -1.86
CA GLN A 35 -7.48 13.60 -0.56
C GLN A 35 -7.68 12.09 -0.62
N ILE A 36 -6.99 11.37 0.26
CA ILE A 36 -7.13 9.91 0.40
C ILE A 36 -8.48 9.62 1.03
N ASN A 37 -9.24 8.70 0.43
CA ASN A 37 -10.39 8.10 1.09
C ASN A 37 -9.91 6.86 1.88
N PRO A 38 -9.81 6.95 3.22
CA PRO A 38 -9.27 5.86 4.03
C PRO A 38 -10.13 4.59 3.95
N VAL A 39 -11.45 4.72 3.77
CA VAL A 39 -12.36 3.57 3.65
C VAL A 39 -12.15 2.84 2.34
N SER A 40 -12.05 3.57 1.22
CA SER A 40 -11.76 2.98 -0.08
C SER A 40 -10.39 2.31 -0.12
N LEU A 41 -9.37 2.95 0.48
CA LEU A 41 -8.02 2.37 0.57
C LEU A 41 -7.99 1.10 1.41
N GLN A 42 -8.74 1.06 2.52
CA GLN A 42 -8.85 -0.13 3.36
C GLN A 42 -9.48 -1.30 2.60
N ILE A 43 -10.62 -1.08 1.91
CA ILE A 43 -11.29 -2.13 1.12
C ILE A 43 -10.36 -2.70 0.04
N VAL A 44 -9.61 -1.82 -0.64
CA VAL A 44 -8.62 -2.21 -1.65
C VAL A 44 -7.48 -3.03 -1.03
N SER A 45 -6.98 -2.62 0.13
CA SER A 45 -5.93 -3.33 0.87
C SER A 45 -6.40 -4.71 1.38
N ASP A 46 -7.64 -4.81 1.85
CA ASP A 46 -8.22 -6.08 2.31
C ASP A 46 -8.39 -7.06 1.14
N SER A 47 -8.90 -6.55 0.00
CA SER A 47 -9.07 -7.33 -1.23
C SER A 47 -7.72 -7.83 -1.78
N LYS A 48 -6.69 -6.98 -1.74
CA LYS A 48 -5.31 -7.35 -2.09
C LYS A 48 -4.78 -8.46 -1.18
N SER A 49 -5.01 -8.36 0.13
CA SER A 49 -4.57 -9.37 1.10
C SER A 49 -5.25 -10.73 0.84
N GLN A 50 -6.55 -10.71 0.54
CA GLN A 50 -7.29 -11.92 0.17
C GLN A 50 -6.75 -12.54 -1.13
N LEU A 51 -6.54 -11.75 -2.18
CA LEU A 51 -5.99 -12.23 -3.44
C LEU A 51 -4.56 -12.77 -3.30
N LEU A 52 -3.72 -12.14 -2.50
CA LEU A 52 -2.36 -12.65 -2.21
C LEU A 52 -2.40 -14.00 -1.50
N ALA A 53 -3.33 -14.21 -0.57
CA ALA A 53 -3.54 -15.51 0.06
C ALA A 53 -4.00 -16.56 -0.96
N THR A 54 -4.92 -16.20 -1.86
CA THR A 54 -5.38 -17.08 -2.95
C THR A 54 -4.25 -17.43 -3.93
N ILE A 55 -3.42 -16.46 -4.33
CA ILE A 55 -2.26 -16.67 -5.19
C ILE A 55 -1.25 -17.61 -4.52
N THR A 56 -0.98 -17.40 -3.23
CA THR A 56 -0.08 -18.26 -2.45
C THR A 56 -0.58 -19.69 -2.39
N HIS A 57 -1.88 -19.87 -2.15
CA HIS A 57 -2.51 -21.19 -2.16
C HIS A 57 -2.37 -21.91 -3.51
N TYR A 58 -2.61 -21.21 -4.62
CA TYR A 58 -2.44 -21.79 -5.95
C TYR A 58 -0.98 -22.05 -6.32
N ASP A 59 -0.03 -21.23 -5.85
CA ASP A 59 1.40 -21.51 -6.06
C ASP A 59 1.86 -22.74 -5.28
N ASP A 60 1.34 -22.97 -4.07
CA ASP A 60 1.64 -24.18 -3.30
C ASP A 60 1.03 -25.43 -3.94
N LEU A 61 -0.21 -25.34 -4.44
CA LEU A 61 -0.83 -26.41 -5.22
C LEU A 61 -0.01 -26.71 -6.49
N ARG A 62 0.46 -25.68 -7.20
CA ARG A 62 1.36 -25.82 -8.35
C ARG A 62 2.63 -26.58 -7.97
N LYS A 63 3.32 -26.19 -6.90
CA LYS A 63 4.55 -26.86 -6.41
C LYS A 63 4.32 -28.32 -6.03
N GLN A 64 3.21 -28.63 -5.37
CA GLN A 64 2.85 -30.01 -5.03
C GLN A 64 2.65 -30.87 -6.29
N GLN A 65 2.03 -30.28 -7.30
CA GLN A 65 1.72 -30.97 -8.54
C GLN A 65 2.94 -31.11 -9.46
N GLU A 66 3.82 -30.11 -9.49
CA GLU A 66 5.15 -30.17 -10.08
C GLU A 66 5.96 -31.33 -9.51
N LYS A 67 6.00 -31.47 -8.18
CA LYS A 67 6.65 -32.61 -7.51
C LYS A 67 6.04 -33.95 -7.93
N SER A 68 4.70 -34.05 -8.01
CA SER A 68 4.03 -35.29 -8.41
C SER A 68 4.25 -35.66 -9.88
N LEU A 69 4.49 -34.66 -10.75
CA LEU A 69 4.68 -34.84 -12.18
C LEU A 69 6.17 -34.87 -12.59
N HIS A 70 7.09 -34.66 -11.65
CA HIS A 70 8.52 -34.45 -11.91
C HIS A 70 8.78 -33.36 -12.96
N LEU A 71 7.92 -32.34 -12.97
CA LEU A 71 8.04 -31.18 -13.85
C LEU A 71 8.47 -29.97 -13.02
N SER A 72 9.22 -29.07 -13.64
CA SER A 72 9.64 -27.83 -13.00
C SER A 72 9.51 -26.67 -13.99
N ALA A 73 8.92 -25.57 -13.53
CA ALA A 73 9.00 -24.28 -14.22
C ALA A 73 10.48 -23.95 -14.52
N PRO A 74 10.82 -23.47 -15.74
CA PRO A 74 9.97 -22.83 -16.74
C PRO A 74 9.29 -23.77 -17.75
N TYR A 75 9.16 -25.07 -17.46
CA TYR A 75 8.44 -26.05 -18.29
C TYR A 75 8.92 -26.10 -19.75
N GLN A 76 10.23 -26.14 -19.97
CA GLN A 76 10.85 -26.11 -21.30
C GLN A 76 10.35 -27.20 -22.25
N GLN A 77 9.88 -28.32 -21.70
CA GLN A 77 9.35 -29.46 -22.46
C GLN A 77 7.91 -29.24 -22.98
N ASN A 78 7.21 -28.20 -22.51
CA ASN A 78 5.83 -27.92 -22.92
C ASN A 78 5.61 -26.43 -23.19
N ALA A 79 5.59 -26.07 -24.48
CA ALA A 79 5.45 -24.69 -24.94
C ALA A 79 4.19 -23.99 -24.41
N ARG A 80 3.09 -24.72 -24.17
CA ARG A 80 1.86 -24.14 -23.59
C ARG A 80 2.07 -23.74 -22.14
N PHE A 81 2.66 -24.62 -21.32
CA PHE A 81 2.95 -24.31 -19.92
C PHE A 81 4.02 -23.24 -19.76
N ALA A 82 5.04 -23.23 -20.62
CA ALA A 82 6.03 -22.16 -20.67
C ALA A 82 5.39 -20.79 -20.98
N SER A 83 4.41 -20.74 -21.89
CA SER A 83 3.67 -19.52 -22.20
C SER A 83 2.83 -19.03 -21.01
N TYR A 84 2.10 -19.91 -20.32
CA TYR A 84 1.38 -19.55 -19.10
C TYR A 84 2.32 -19.04 -18.01
N TRP A 85 3.45 -19.71 -17.80
CA TRP A 85 4.46 -19.30 -16.81
C TRP A 85 5.05 -17.93 -17.12
N ASN A 86 5.41 -17.65 -18.37
CA ASN A 86 5.88 -16.32 -18.78
C ASN A 86 4.84 -15.22 -18.53
N ASN A 87 3.56 -15.50 -18.76
CA ASN A 87 2.48 -14.55 -18.46
C ASN A 87 2.35 -14.30 -16.97
N ILE A 88 2.39 -15.35 -16.15
CA ILE A 88 2.38 -15.27 -14.68
C ILE A 88 3.56 -14.43 -14.18
N THR A 89 4.79 -14.76 -14.59
CA THR A 89 6.01 -14.02 -14.17
C THR A 89 5.96 -12.55 -14.58
N ARG A 90 5.46 -12.26 -15.79
CA ARG A 90 5.27 -10.88 -16.25
C ARG A 90 4.28 -10.12 -15.38
N LYS A 91 3.13 -10.72 -15.06
CA LYS A 91 2.13 -10.10 -14.17
C LYS A 91 2.67 -9.87 -12.77
N VAL A 92 3.38 -10.84 -12.20
CA VAL A 92 4.03 -10.69 -10.88
C VAL A 92 5.02 -9.53 -10.89
N LYS A 93 5.83 -9.40 -11.95
CA LYS A 93 6.76 -8.28 -12.09
C LYS A 93 6.03 -6.93 -12.16
N ASN A 94 4.99 -6.82 -12.98
CA ASN A 94 4.18 -5.60 -13.07
C ASN A 94 3.53 -5.25 -11.71
N SER A 95 2.95 -6.24 -11.03
CA SER A 95 2.35 -6.06 -9.71
C SER A 95 3.38 -5.57 -8.69
N ASN A 96 4.60 -6.09 -8.72
CA ASN A 96 5.68 -5.63 -7.85
C ASN A 96 6.08 -4.16 -8.15
N GLU A 97 6.18 -3.79 -9.42
CA GLU A 97 6.46 -2.40 -9.81
C GLU A 97 5.34 -1.43 -9.38
N LEU A 98 4.08 -1.84 -9.47
CA LEU A 98 2.95 -1.06 -8.95
C LEU A 98 3.01 -0.95 -7.43
N ASN A 99 3.35 -2.04 -6.73
CA ASN A 99 3.46 -2.05 -5.28
C ASN A 99 4.56 -1.11 -4.75
N ILE A 100 5.70 -1.02 -5.46
CA ILE A 100 6.75 -0.04 -5.15
C ILE A 100 6.21 1.40 -5.30
N LYS A 101 5.50 1.69 -6.40
CA LYS A 101 4.90 3.02 -6.60
C LYS A 101 3.86 3.39 -5.52
N ILE A 102 3.07 2.41 -5.08
CA ILE A 102 2.10 2.57 -3.99
C ILE A 102 2.84 2.97 -2.69
N TYR A 103 3.94 2.28 -2.39
CA TYR A 103 4.77 2.59 -1.24
C TYR A 103 5.32 4.03 -1.29
N ASP A 104 5.89 4.45 -2.42
CA ASP A 104 6.43 5.80 -2.59
C ASP A 104 5.34 6.89 -2.40
N LEU A 105 4.13 6.64 -2.91
CA LEU A 105 2.99 7.56 -2.75
C LEU A 105 2.53 7.63 -1.29
N LEU A 106 2.46 6.49 -0.59
CA LEU A 106 2.13 6.46 0.83
C LEU A 106 3.15 7.22 1.67
N GLU A 107 4.44 7.04 1.40
CA GLU A 107 5.52 7.75 2.08
C GLU A 107 5.38 9.28 1.88
N LEU A 108 5.13 9.73 0.65
CA LEU A 108 4.89 11.15 0.34
C LEU A 108 3.70 11.71 1.14
N HIS A 109 2.61 10.96 1.24
CA HIS A 109 1.44 11.39 2.02
C HIS A 109 1.71 11.43 3.52
N MET A 110 2.47 10.47 4.05
CA MET A 110 2.92 10.49 5.44
C MET A 110 3.81 11.70 5.73
N GLN A 111 4.77 12.01 4.87
CA GLN A 111 5.64 13.18 5.01
C GLN A 111 4.84 14.49 4.97
N LYS A 112 3.89 14.63 4.03
CA LYS A 112 2.99 15.80 3.97
C LYS A 112 2.16 15.94 5.25
N THR A 113 1.61 14.84 5.75
CA THR A 113 0.80 14.84 6.97
C THR A 113 1.64 15.22 8.20
N ASP A 114 2.86 14.71 8.31
CA ASP A 114 3.79 15.05 9.40
C ASP A 114 4.19 16.54 9.35
N ASN A 115 4.49 17.06 8.16
CA ASN A 115 4.78 18.49 7.97
C ASN A 115 3.58 19.37 8.34
N LEU A 116 2.36 19.00 7.94
CA LEU A 116 1.15 19.71 8.34
C LEU A 116 0.93 19.68 9.85
N LYS A 117 1.13 18.53 10.50
CA LYS A 117 1.07 18.42 11.97
C LYS A 117 2.08 19.35 12.65
N LYS A 118 3.32 19.39 12.17
CA LYS A 118 4.35 20.30 12.68
C LYS A 118 3.96 21.76 12.51
N LEU A 119 3.42 22.15 11.35
CA LEU A 119 2.95 23.51 11.10
C LEU A 119 1.79 23.90 12.01
N VAL A 120 0.79 23.02 12.18
CA VAL A 120 -0.36 23.26 13.09
C VAL A 120 0.11 23.37 14.54
N ASN A 121 1.01 22.49 14.98
CA ASN A 121 1.57 22.55 16.33
C ASN A 121 2.36 23.85 16.55
N ASN A 122 3.21 24.24 15.58
CA ASN A 122 3.97 25.48 15.67
C ASN A 122 3.05 26.72 15.64
N ALA A 123 2.01 26.72 14.80
CA ALA A 123 1.03 27.80 14.74
C ALA A 123 0.25 27.93 16.05
N GLY A 124 -0.18 26.82 16.66
CA GLY A 124 -0.83 26.80 17.97
C GLY A 124 0.07 27.26 19.12
N VAL A 125 1.38 27.05 19.01
CA VAL A 125 2.37 27.59 19.96
C VAL A 125 2.58 29.10 19.76
N THR A 126 2.52 29.61 18.53
CA THR A 126 2.71 31.05 18.23
C THR A 126 1.44 31.90 18.29
N SER A 127 0.23 31.31 18.28
CA SER A 127 -1.04 32.05 18.30
C SER A 127 -1.58 32.31 19.71
N SER A 128 -0.76 32.21 20.76
CA SER A 128 -1.14 32.63 22.12
C SER A 128 -1.12 34.15 22.27
N LEU A 129 -1.85 34.86 21.41
CA LEU A 129 -2.27 36.24 21.68
C LEU A 129 -3.48 36.27 22.61
N TYR A 130 -4.33 35.23 22.55
CA TYR A 130 -5.46 35.03 23.45
C TYR A 130 -5.56 33.55 23.85
N SER A 131 -5.68 33.28 25.15
CA SER A 131 -6.03 31.96 25.67
C SER A 131 -7.44 31.56 25.17
N GLN A 132 -7.78 30.27 25.20
CA GLN A 132 -9.12 29.76 24.86
C GLN A 132 -10.25 30.41 25.71
N GLU A 133 -9.89 31.04 26.84
CA GLU A 133 -10.71 31.85 27.75
C GLU A 133 -10.84 33.34 27.31
N GLY A 134 -10.21 33.77 26.21
CA GLY A 134 -10.22 35.15 25.72
C GLY A 134 -9.30 36.13 26.46
N GLN A 135 -8.42 35.66 27.36
CA GLN A 135 -7.49 36.53 28.09
C GLN A 135 -6.16 36.71 27.36
N SER A 136 -5.72 37.97 27.24
CA SER A 136 -4.42 38.35 26.69
C SER A 136 -3.31 38.17 27.71
N ASN A 137 -2.23 37.48 27.36
CA ASN A 137 -1.03 37.39 28.17
C ASN A 137 -0.22 38.70 28.06
N THR A 138 -0.57 39.71 28.84
CA THR A 138 0.36 40.81 29.14
C THR A 138 1.21 40.42 30.36
N PRO A 139 2.54 40.28 30.24
CA PRO A 139 3.38 40.17 31.44
C PRO A 139 3.35 41.51 32.18
N PRO A 140 3.14 41.56 33.51
CA PRO A 140 3.34 42.77 34.28
C PRO A 140 4.85 42.98 34.44
N SER A 141 5.53 43.51 33.42
CA SER A 141 6.86 44.10 33.58
C SER A 141 6.71 45.55 34.07
N GLY A 142 6.19 45.69 35.29
CA GLY A 142 6.27 46.92 36.05
C GLY A 142 7.50 46.85 36.94
N LYS A 143 8.60 47.50 36.54
CA LYS A 143 9.74 47.73 37.44
C LYS A 143 9.24 48.54 38.63
N VAL A 144 9.13 47.90 39.79
CA VAL A 144 8.89 48.57 41.06
C VAL A 144 10.18 49.31 41.42
N TYR A 145 10.23 50.61 41.15
CA TYR A 145 11.26 51.48 41.74
C TYR A 145 10.84 51.75 43.19
N ASN A 146 11.54 51.12 44.14
CA ASN A 146 11.45 51.49 45.56
C ASN A 146 12.14 52.84 45.76
N ILE A 147 11.35 53.89 45.95
CA ILE A 147 11.80 55.16 46.55
C ILE A 147 11.35 55.14 48.01
N SER A 148 12.32 55.05 48.92
CA SER A 148 12.12 55.29 50.35
C SER A 148 12.15 56.79 50.61
N VAL A 149 11.15 57.30 51.33
CA VAL A 149 11.08 58.66 51.90
C VAL A 149 11.50 58.59 53.37
#